data_AF-A0A0E3LR57-F1
#
_entry.id   AF-A0A0E3LR57-F1
#
_cell.length_a   1.000
_cell.length_b   1.000
_cell.length_c   1.000
_cell.angle_alpha   90.00
_cell.angle_beta   90.00
_cell.angle_gamma   90.00
#
_symmetry.space_group_name_H-M   'P 1'
#
loop_
_entity.id
_entity.type
_entity.pdbx_description
1 polymer ?
#
loop_
_entity_poly.entity_id
_entity_poly.type
_entity_poly.pdbx_seq_one_letter_code
_entity_poly.pdbx_strand_id
1 'polypeptide(L)'
;MPGNPNEIKLVNNAMSNATRRKIMNFLVDGDRSTEEVAEAAGKTMLDFHLKLLQQANLIELGDGTVRLSEYGRNFLKGKEEKDTQKNTDLSQAKPVEIAEIRQLLPCIADSSKFRVIANMTPPLGGTLKVLEPLFPRGRYSDKINALIMQKGEVLTTVYGTGKVTMTMIKNESEAREALESLRSIINEAIAKGVAPAPREKVRVEPMELYKYLPQTNCGKCGEQSCYTFAIKLMSGETSLDKCTSLKEPKYATNQEHLQVLSAYI
;
A
#
# COMPACT_ATOMS: atom_id res chain seq x y z
N MET A 1 7.35 -1.50 -19.96
CA MET A 1 8.35 -2.23 -19.14
C MET A 1 7.87 -2.18 -17.69
N PRO A 2 7.94 -3.27 -16.91
CA PRO A 2 7.78 -3.17 -15.47
C PRO A 2 8.93 -2.29 -14.94
N GLY A 3 8.59 -1.23 -14.22
CA GLY A 3 9.57 -0.27 -13.72
C GLY A 3 10.40 -0.90 -12.61
N ASN A 4 11.56 -0.34 -12.30
CA ASN A 4 12.33 -0.82 -11.14
C ASN A 4 11.43 -0.74 -9.88
N PRO A 5 11.34 -1.77 -9.02
CA PRO A 5 10.52 -1.74 -7.81
C PRO A 5 10.77 -0.51 -6.91
N ASN A 6 11.98 0.05 -6.92
CA ASN A 6 12.31 1.28 -6.20
C ASN A 6 11.72 2.53 -6.89
N GLU A 7 11.70 2.58 -8.22
CA GLU A 7 11.05 3.67 -8.97
C GLU A 7 9.53 3.65 -8.72
N ILE A 8 8.91 2.48 -8.66
CA ILE A 8 7.48 2.35 -8.37
C ILE A 8 7.13 2.93 -6.99
N LYS A 9 7.96 2.64 -5.96
CA LYS A 9 7.76 3.20 -4.62
C LYS A 9 7.86 4.73 -4.62
N LEU A 10 8.86 5.27 -5.32
CA LEU A 10 9.07 6.72 -5.42
C LEU A 10 7.92 7.40 -6.15
N VAL A 11 7.46 6.83 -7.26
CA VAL A 11 6.32 7.34 -8.03
C VAL A 11 5.03 7.27 -7.21
N ASN A 12 4.74 6.15 -6.55
CA ASN A 12 3.55 6.02 -5.72
C ASN A 12 3.60 6.95 -4.50
N ASN A 13 4.79 7.20 -3.94
CA ASN A 13 4.97 8.20 -2.90
C ASN A 13 4.74 9.62 -3.41
N ALA A 14 5.28 9.97 -4.57
CA ALA A 14 5.06 11.28 -5.16
C ALA A 14 3.55 11.47 -5.49
N MET A 15 2.87 10.45 -5.99
CA MET A 15 1.47 10.55 -6.43
C MET A 15 0.42 10.32 -5.33
N SER A 16 0.79 9.95 -4.11
CA SER A 16 -0.15 9.83 -2.98
C SER A 16 -0.66 11.19 -2.47
N ASN A 17 0.02 12.28 -2.82
CA ASN A 17 -0.28 13.63 -2.34
C ASN A 17 -1.14 14.43 -3.33
N ALA A 18 -2.13 15.14 -2.81
CA ALA A 18 -3.07 15.92 -3.62
C ALA A 18 -2.40 17.09 -4.37
N THR A 19 -1.50 17.82 -3.73
CA THR A 19 -0.78 18.94 -4.34
C THR A 19 0.08 18.48 -5.51
N ARG A 20 0.84 17.39 -5.32
CA ARG A 20 1.69 16.82 -6.38
C ARG A 20 0.87 16.32 -7.57
N ARG A 21 -0.31 15.74 -7.34
CA ARG A 21 -1.26 15.38 -8.42
C ARG A 21 -1.78 16.60 -9.18
N LYS A 22 -2.10 17.70 -8.49
CA LYS A 22 -2.49 18.96 -9.14
C LYS A 22 -1.39 19.51 -10.03
N ILE A 23 -0.15 19.53 -9.54
CA ILE A 23 1.02 19.96 -10.33
C ILE A 23 1.14 19.11 -11.59
N MET A 24 1.12 17.77 -11.46
CA MET A 24 1.22 16.86 -12.60
C MET A 24 0.14 17.11 -13.67
N ASN A 25 -1.12 17.32 -13.24
CA ASN A 25 -2.22 17.61 -14.17
C ASN A 25 -2.06 18.97 -14.85
N PHE A 26 -1.58 19.99 -14.12
CA PHE A 26 -1.37 21.33 -14.68
C PHE A 26 -0.28 21.35 -15.77
N LEU A 27 0.72 20.48 -15.66
CA LEU A 27 1.81 20.35 -16.63
C LEU A 27 1.45 19.53 -17.87
N VAL A 28 0.23 18.94 -17.94
CA VAL A 28 -0.25 18.23 -19.14
C VAL A 28 -0.36 19.18 -20.33
N ASP A 29 -0.77 20.42 -20.04
CA ASP A 29 -0.98 21.49 -21.03
C ASP A 29 0.32 22.22 -21.40
N GLY A 30 1.48 21.62 -21.12
CA GLY A 30 2.81 22.10 -21.47
C GLY A 30 3.64 22.58 -20.30
N ASP A 31 4.86 23.01 -20.62
CA ASP A 31 5.84 23.52 -19.65
C ASP A 31 5.30 24.80 -18.97
N ARG A 32 5.65 24.99 -17.69
CA ARG A 32 5.16 26.10 -16.86
C ARG A 32 6.30 26.73 -16.07
N SER A 33 6.18 28.00 -15.72
CA SER A 33 7.10 28.61 -14.77
C SER A 33 6.83 28.13 -13.34
N THR A 34 7.83 28.23 -12.47
CA THR A 34 7.68 27.92 -11.05
C THR A 34 6.58 28.74 -10.38
N GLU A 35 6.40 29.99 -10.80
CA GLU A 35 5.37 30.91 -10.30
C GLU A 35 3.97 30.46 -10.72
N GLU A 36 3.79 30.07 -11.99
CA GLU A 36 2.51 29.56 -12.48
C GLU A 36 2.09 28.28 -11.74
N VAL A 37 3.05 27.39 -11.48
CA VAL A 37 2.78 26.17 -10.69
C VAL A 37 2.42 26.54 -9.25
N ALA A 38 3.06 27.56 -8.68
CA ALA A 38 2.77 28.04 -7.32
C ALA A 38 1.34 28.61 -7.19
N GLU A 39 0.87 29.31 -8.22
CA GLU A 39 -0.49 29.85 -8.27
C GLU A 39 -1.54 28.75 -8.41
N ALA A 40 -1.27 27.73 -9.24
CA ALA A 40 -2.20 26.64 -9.49
C ALA A 40 -2.28 25.62 -8.33
N ALA A 41 -1.15 25.27 -7.73
CA ALA A 41 -1.06 24.19 -6.74
C ALA A 41 -0.91 24.68 -5.28
N GLY A 42 -0.56 25.96 -5.08
CA GLY A 42 -0.29 26.56 -3.78
C GLY A 42 1.20 26.70 -3.48
N LYS A 43 1.55 27.76 -2.74
CA LYS A 43 2.93 28.16 -2.41
C LYS A 43 3.56 27.36 -1.25
N THR A 44 2.73 26.76 -0.41
CA THR A 44 3.20 26.05 0.79
C THR A 44 4.06 24.85 0.39
N MET A 45 5.33 24.86 0.80
CA MET A 45 6.27 23.76 0.54
C MET A 45 6.39 23.40 -0.96
N LEU A 46 6.25 24.37 -1.87
CA LEU A 46 6.25 24.11 -3.31
C LEU A 46 7.54 23.43 -3.78
N ASP A 47 8.70 23.97 -3.40
CA ASP A 47 10.01 23.40 -3.74
C ASP A 47 10.15 21.94 -3.29
N PHE A 48 9.54 21.61 -2.15
CA PHE A 48 9.51 20.26 -1.62
C PHE A 48 8.65 19.33 -2.49
N HIS A 49 7.45 19.78 -2.88
CA HIS A 49 6.59 19.02 -3.78
C HIS A 49 7.26 18.77 -5.15
N LEU A 50 7.92 19.79 -5.71
CA LEU A 50 8.66 19.71 -6.96
C LEU A 50 9.84 18.73 -6.84
N LYS A 51 10.63 18.80 -5.77
CA LYS A 51 11.75 17.88 -5.55
C LYS A 51 11.32 16.42 -5.47
N LEU A 52 10.20 16.12 -4.82
CA LEU A 52 9.67 14.75 -4.75
C LEU A 52 9.19 14.22 -6.11
N LEU A 53 8.51 15.06 -6.90
CA LEU A 53 8.13 14.71 -8.26
C LEU A 53 9.36 14.47 -9.15
N GLN A 54 10.41 15.29 -8.99
CA GLN A 54 11.67 15.14 -9.72
C GLN A 54 12.42 13.87 -9.32
N GLN A 55 12.50 13.55 -8.02
CA GLN A 55 13.11 12.32 -7.51
C GLN A 55 12.39 11.05 -8.00
N ALA A 56 11.08 11.14 -8.20
CA ALA A 56 10.28 10.09 -8.83
C ALA A 56 10.40 10.05 -10.36
N ASN A 57 11.27 10.88 -10.94
CA ASN A 57 11.46 11.04 -12.38
C ASN A 57 10.16 11.39 -13.13
N LEU A 58 9.20 12.07 -12.47
CA LEU A 58 7.93 12.47 -13.09
C LEU A 58 8.02 13.84 -13.76
N ILE A 59 8.91 14.70 -13.26
CA ILE A 59 9.14 16.05 -13.79
C ILE A 59 10.64 16.32 -13.93
N GLU A 60 10.97 17.31 -14.75
CA GLU A 60 12.28 17.93 -14.83
C GLU A 60 12.17 19.39 -14.41
N LEU A 61 13.18 19.87 -13.68
CA LEU A 61 13.33 21.27 -13.30
C LEU A 61 14.44 21.89 -14.15
N GLY A 62 14.11 22.95 -14.88
CA GLY A 62 15.06 23.84 -15.57
C GLY A 62 15.18 25.19 -14.86
N ASP A 63 15.81 26.16 -15.51
CA ASP A 63 15.98 27.52 -14.97
C ASP A 63 14.62 28.22 -14.84
N GLY A 64 13.97 28.07 -13.67
CA GLY A 64 12.65 28.63 -13.37
C GLY A 64 11.47 27.96 -14.08
N THR A 65 11.70 26.85 -14.78
CA THR A 65 10.68 26.12 -15.55
C THR A 65 10.50 24.70 -15.03
N VAL A 66 9.26 24.25 -15.03
CA VAL A 66 8.85 22.91 -14.63
C VAL A 66 8.19 22.24 -15.82
N ARG A 67 8.63 21.03 -16.15
CA ARG A 67 8.06 20.24 -17.25
C ARG A 67 7.91 18.78 -16.88
N LEU A 68 6.96 18.09 -17.50
CA LEU A 68 6.88 16.63 -17.39
C LEU A 68 8.14 16.01 -18.00
N SER A 69 8.68 14.98 -17.36
CA SER A 69 9.68 14.12 -17.99
C SER A 69 9.00 13.23 -19.05
N GLU A 70 9.78 12.53 -19.87
CA GLU A 70 9.23 11.50 -20.77
C GLU A 70 8.49 10.42 -19.98
N TYR A 71 9.05 9.98 -18.85
CA TYR A 71 8.43 9.02 -17.95
C TYR A 71 7.13 9.55 -17.35
N GLY A 72 7.09 10.81 -16.90
CA GLY A 72 5.90 11.47 -16.36
C GLY A 72 4.76 11.57 -17.38
N ARG A 73 5.07 11.91 -18.64
CA ARG A 73 4.09 11.91 -19.74
C ARG A 73 3.51 10.51 -19.97
N ASN A 74 4.37 9.51 -20.05
CA ASN A 74 3.95 8.11 -20.25
C ASN A 74 3.16 7.57 -19.05
N PHE A 75 3.51 7.98 -17.82
CA PHE A 75 2.78 7.63 -16.61
C PHE A 75 1.34 8.14 -16.62
N LEU A 76 1.13 9.40 -17.05
CA LEU A 76 -0.21 10.00 -17.15
C LEU A 76 -1.05 9.35 -18.27
N LYS A 77 -0.47 9.17 -19.46
CA LYS A 77 -1.14 8.49 -20.59
C LYS A 77 -1.49 7.02 -20.29
N GLY A 78 -0.56 6.31 -19.66
CA GLY A 78 -0.76 4.92 -19.25
C GLY A 78 -1.83 4.75 -18.17
N LYS A 79 -2.22 5.82 -17.45
CA LYS A 79 -3.35 5.81 -16.53
C LYS A 79 -4.69 5.88 -17.30
N GLU A 80 -4.78 6.74 -18.31
CA GLU A 80 -5.96 6.82 -19.19
C GLU A 80 -6.19 5.50 -19.95
N GLU A 81 -5.13 4.89 -20.47
CA GLU A 81 -5.18 3.60 -21.18
C GLU A 81 -5.42 2.40 -20.25
N LYS A 82 -4.91 2.41 -19.00
CA LYS A 82 -5.21 1.36 -17.99
C LYS A 82 -6.62 1.47 -17.41
N ASP A 83 -7.17 2.68 -17.30
CA ASP A 83 -8.58 2.87 -16.94
C ASP A 83 -9.50 2.35 -18.07
N THR A 84 -9.02 2.30 -19.33
CA THR A 84 -9.75 1.71 -20.48
C THR A 84 -9.45 0.22 -20.72
N GLN A 85 -8.30 -0.32 -20.29
CA GLN A 85 -7.94 -1.74 -20.51
C GLN A 85 -7.96 -2.59 -19.23
N LYS A 86 -9.07 -3.33 -19.12
CA LYS A 86 -9.33 -4.51 -18.28
C LYS A 86 -9.45 -4.26 -16.77
N ASN A 87 -10.42 -3.45 -16.38
CA ASN A 87 -11.22 -3.78 -15.20
C ASN A 87 -11.87 -5.15 -15.45
N THR A 88 -11.48 -6.15 -14.67
CA THR A 88 -12.16 -7.45 -14.72
C THR A 88 -13.44 -7.32 -13.91
N ASP A 89 -14.56 -7.64 -14.55
CA ASP A 89 -15.91 -7.35 -14.08
C ASP A 89 -16.24 -8.08 -12.76
N LEU A 90 -16.48 -7.31 -11.69
CA LEU A 90 -16.99 -7.80 -10.40
C LEU A 90 -18.52 -7.70 -10.30
N SER A 91 -19.24 -7.30 -11.37
CA SER A 91 -20.68 -7.00 -11.36
C SER A 91 -21.56 -8.14 -10.84
N GLN A 92 -21.10 -9.40 -10.96
CA GLN A 92 -21.84 -10.58 -10.50
C GLN A 92 -21.46 -11.02 -9.08
N ALA A 93 -20.44 -10.42 -8.46
CA ALA A 93 -20.03 -10.76 -7.10
C ALA A 93 -20.99 -10.13 -6.09
N LYS A 94 -21.37 -10.91 -5.07
CA LYS A 94 -22.21 -10.43 -3.96
C LYS A 94 -21.33 -10.05 -2.77
N PRO A 95 -21.71 -9.02 -1.98
CA PRO A 95 -21.04 -8.70 -0.73
C PRO A 95 -20.94 -9.93 0.18
N VAL A 96 -19.81 -10.05 0.87
CA VAL A 96 -19.51 -11.14 1.79
C VAL A 96 -19.71 -10.73 3.24
N GLU A 97 -20.09 -11.70 4.06
CA GLU A 97 -20.18 -11.62 5.52
C GLU A 97 -19.25 -12.66 6.15
N ILE A 98 -18.70 -12.33 7.33
CA ILE A 98 -17.97 -13.32 8.14
C ILE A 98 -19.01 -14.19 8.85
N ALA A 99 -19.19 -15.41 8.35
CA ALA A 99 -20.24 -16.30 8.83
C ALA A 99 -19.93 -16.89 10.22
N GLU A 100 -18.65 -17.21 10.50
CA GLU A 100 -18.27 -17.89 11.74
C GLU A 100 -16.74 -17.87 11.94
N ILE A 101 -16.27 -17.65 13.18
CA ILE A 101 -14.90 -17.99 13.61
C ILE A 101 -14.96 -19.34 14.30
N ARG A 102 -14.52 -20.40 13.62
CA ARG A 102 -14.72 -21.79 14.05
C ARG A 102 -13.71 -22.27 15.09
N GLN A 103 -12.46 -21.82 14.98
CA GLN A 103 -11.40 -22.42 15.77
C GLN A 103 -10.21 -21.51 15.93
N LEU A 104 -9.74 -21.37 17.17
CA LEU A 104 -8.43 -20.85 17.53
C LEU A 104 -7.57 -22.03 18.00
N LEU A 105 -6.48 -22.31 17.28
CA LEU A 105 -5.58 -23.43 17.56
C LEU A 105 -4.15 -22.91 17.71
N PRO A 106 -3.24 -23.60 18.40
CA PRO A 106 -1.83 -23.24 18.39
C PRO A 106 -1.26 -23.19 16.96
N CYS A 107 -0.46 -22.17 16.65
CA CYS A 107 0.24 -22.07 15.38
C CYS A 107 1.41 -23.07 15.34
N ILE A 108 1.61 -23.72 14.20
CA ILE A 108 2.69 -24.72 14.04
C ILE A 108 4.06 -24.03 14.00
N ALA A 109 4.14 -22.81 13.44
CA ALA A 109 5.39 -22.09 13.27
C ALA A 109 5.86 -21.36 14.54
N ASP A 110 4.94 -21.04 15.45
CA ASP A 110 5.22 -20.29 16.68
C ASP A 110 4.19 -20.68 17.75
N SER A 111 4.65 -21.30 18.83
CA SER A 111 3.78 -21.80 19.91
C SER A 111 3.11 -20.68 20.72
N SER A 112 3.61 -19.44 20.63
CA SER A 112 2.99 -18.26 21.25
C SER A 112 1.86 -17.65 20.42
N LYS A 113 1.69 -18.12 19.18
CA LYS A 113 0.69 -17.63 18.23
C LYS A 113 -0.37 -18.68 17.97
N PHE A 114 -1.43 -18.24 17.31
CA PHE A 114 -2.57 -19.05 16.96
C PHE A 114 -2.79 -19.12 15.45
N ARG A 115 -3.45 -20.17 15.01
CA ARG A 115 -4.11 -20.28 13.71
C ARG A 115 -5.62 -20.16 13.92
N VAL A 116 -6.27 -19.45 13.00
CA VAL A 116 -7.70 -19.20 12.99
C VAL A 116 -8.30 -19.85 11.76
N ILE A 117 -9.47 -20.47 11.92
CA ILE A 117 -10.31 -20.92 10.82
C ILE A 117 -11.64 -20.18 10.89
N ALA A 118 -12.02 -19.53 9.79
CA ALA A 118 -13.28 -18.82 9.64
C ALA A 118 -13.95 -19.17 8.31
N ASN A 119 -15.18 -18.72 8.12
CA ASN A 119 -15.88 -18.81 6.83
C ASN A 119 -16.48 -17.47 6.43
N MET A 120 -16.45 -17.22 5.12
CA MET A 120 -17.13 -16.12 4.45
C MET A 120 -18.29 -16.66 3.62
N THR A 121 -19.39 -15.91 3.60
CA THR A 121 -20.57 -16.23 2.80
C THR A 121 -21.05 -15.00 2.04
N PRO A 122 -21.43 -15.10 0.76
CA PRO A 122 -21.35 -16.30 -0.08
C PRO A 122 -19.90 -16.64 -0.50
N PRO A 123 -19.63 -17.88 -0.94
CA PRO A 123 -18.34 -18.26 -1.50
C PRO A 123 -17.97 -17.39 -2.71
N LEU A 124 -16.69 -16.98 -2.79
CA LEU A 124 -16.20 -16.10 -3.84
C LEU A 124 -15.70 -16.84 -5.09
N GLY A 125 -15.41 -18.15 -5.01
CA GLY A 125 -15.00 -18.95 -6.16
C GLY A 125 -13.89 -18.31 -7.01
N GLY A 126 -14.12 -18.23 -8.32
CA GLY A 126 -13.18 -17.64 -9.29
C GLY A 126 -12.97 -16.13 -9.14
N THR A 127 -13.87 -15.42 -8.45
CA THR A 127 -13.75 -13.98 -8.17
C THR A 127 -12.49 -13.66 -7.36
N LEU A 128 -11.99 -14.61 -6.56
CA LEU A 128 -10.75 -14.46 -5.79
C LEU A 128 -9.54 -14.09 -6.64
N LYS A 129 -9.46 -14.58 -7.88
CA LYS A 129 -8.35 -14.24 -8.80
C LYS A 129 -8.36 -12.76 -9.15
N VAL A 130 -9.55 -12.20 -9.35
CA VAL A 130 -9.75 -10.78 -9.66
C VAL A 130 -9.40 -9.89 -8.47
N LEU A 131 -9.56 -10.40 -7.24
CA LEU A 131 -9.24 -9.67 -6.02
C LEU A 131 -7.74 -9.67 -5.67
N GLU A 132 -6.89 -10.49 -6.30
CA GLU A 132 -5.44 -10.55 -6.01
C GLU A 132 -4.76 -9.17 -5.96
N PRO A 133 -4.98 -8.26 -6.93
CA PRO A 133 -4.30 -6.96 -6.97
C PRO A 133 -4.62 -6.02 -5.80
N LEU A 134 -5.69 -6.29 -5.03
CA LEU A 134 -6.04 -5.51 -3.85
C LEU A 134 -5.05 -5.73 -2.69
N PHE A 135 -4.31 -6.84 -2.72
CA PHE A 135 -3.43 -7.25 -1.64
C PHE A 135 -1.96 -7.13 -2.10
N PRO A 136 -1.18 -6.14 -1.59
CA PRO A 136 0.20 -5.89 -2.03
C PRO A 136 1.10 -7.13 -1.97
N ARG A 137 0.90 -7.97 -0.94
CA ARG A 137 1.57 -9.26 -0.75
C ARG A 137 0.62 -10.44 -0.98
N GLY A 138 -0.30 -10.29 -1.94
CA GLY A 138 -1.23 -11.30 -2.39
C GLY A 138 -0.64 -12.19 -3.49
N ARG A 139 -1.11 -13.44 -3.57
CA ARG A 139 -0.96 -14.33 -4.72
C ARG A 139 -2.17 -15.24 -4.83
N TYR A 140 -2.71 -15.37 -6.04
CA TYR A 140 -3.73 -16.37 -6.30
C TYR A 140 -3.09 -17.68 -6.78
N SER A 141 -3.64 -18.82 -6.34
CA SER A 141 -3.22 -20.15 -6.78
C SER A 141 -4.38 -20.87 -7.43
N ASP A 142 -4.30 -21.10 -8.74
CA ASP A 142 -5.29 -21.88 -9.49
C ASP A 142 -5.35 -23.35 -8.96
N LYS A 143 -4.21 -23.92 -8.53
CA LYS A 143 -4.09 -25.32 -8.06
C LYS A 143 -4.99 -25.64 -6.86
N ILE A 144 -5.06 -24.71 -5.90
CA ILE A 144 -5.84 -24.90 -4.66
C ILE A 144 -7.06 -23.97 -4.60
N ASN A 145 -7.33 -23.24 -5.69
CA ASN A 145 -8.38 -22.23 -5.79
C ASN A 145 -8.40 -21.30 -4.56
N ALA A 146 -7.27 -20.65 -4.29
CA ALA A 146 -7.12 -19.82 -3.09
C ALA A 146 -6.30 -18.56 -3.33
N LEU A 147 -6.72 -17.47 -2.68
CA LEU A 147 -5.99 -16.22 -2.56
C LEU A 147 -5.20 -16.24 -1.24
N ILE A 148 -3.89 -16.18 -1.34
CA ILE A 148 -2.97 -16.16 -0.21
C ILE A 148 -2.43 -14.74 -0.09
N MET A 149 -2.53 -14.13 1.09
CA MET A 149 -2.08 -12.77 1.35
C MET A 149 -1.33 -12.69 2.67
N GLN A 150 -0.38 -11.77 2.75
CA GLN A 150 0.38 -11.51 3.95
C GLN A 150 0.25 -10.03 4.36
N LYS A 151 0.05 -9.78 5.65
CA LYS A 151 0.11 -8.44 6.24
C LYS A 151 0.94 -8.52 7.52
N GLY A 152 2.12 -7.91 7.52
CA GLY A 152 3.12 -8.17 8.55
C GLY A 152 3.47 -9.67 8.63
N GLU A 153 3.37 -10.27 9.82
CA GLU A 153 3.55 -11.71 10.05
C GLU A 153 2.31 -12.57 9.72
N VAL A 154 1.12 -11.96 9.66
CA VAL A 154 -0.13 -12.68 9.51
C VAL A 154 -0.29 -13.16 8.07
N LEU A 155 -0.38 -14.47 7.90
CA LEU A 155 -0.66 -15.11 6.62
C LEU A 155 -2.13 -15.53 6.58
N THR A 156 -2.87 -14.99 5.63
CA THR A 156 -4.29 -15.27 5.42
C THR A 156 -4.48 -15.98 4.08
N THR A 157 -5.23 -17.08 4.08
CA THR A 157 -5.61 -17.82 2.87
C THR A 157 -7.12 -17.89 2.79
N VAL A 158 -7.68 -17.36 1.70
CA VAL A 158 -9.10 -17.42 1.37
C VAL A 158 -9.28 -18.43 0.26
N TYR A 159 -10.05 -19.49 0.51
CA TYR A 159 -10.38 -20.52 -0.47
C TYR A 159 -11.65 -20.13 -1.23
N GLY A 160 -11.77 -20.55 -2.49
CA GLY A 160 -12.95 -20.28 -3.32
C GLY A 160 -14.26 -20.81 -2.72
N THR A 161 -14.18 -21.76 -1.78
CA THR A 161 -15.30 -22.29 -1.00
C THR A 161 -15.83 -21.34 0.09
N GLY A 162 -15.18 -20.20 0.31
CA GLY A 162 -15.48 -19.27 1.40
C GLY A 162 -14.71 -19.57 2.69
N LYS A 163 -14.00 -20.69 2.79
CA LYS A 163 -13.15 -20.98 3.95
C LYS A 163 -11.99 -19.96 4.03
N VAL A 164 -11.70 -19.49 5.23
CA VAL A 164 -10.57 -18.59 5.52
C VAL A 164 -9.69 -19.23 6.59
N THR A 165 -8.39 -19.25 6.36
CA THR A 165 -7.41 -19.66 7.36
C THR A 165 -6.39 -18.57 7.59
N MET A 166 -6.11 -18.25 8.85
CA MET A 166 -5.09 -17.27 9.24
C MET A 166 -4.07 -17.93 10.14
N THR A 167 -2.80 -17.60 10.00
CA THR A 167 -1.71 -18.06 10.89
C THR A 167 -0.93 -16.88 11.44
N MET A 168 -0.14 -17.11 12.50
CA MET A 168 0.65 -16.07 13.20
C MET A 168 -0.20 -15.01 13.91
N ILE A 169 -1.41 -15.39 14.33
CA ILE A 169 -2.33 -14.52 15.08
C ILE A 169 -1.93 -14.50 16.55
N LYS A 170 -1.85 -13.32 17.17
CA LYS A 170 -1.50 -13.12 18.58
C LYS A 170 -2.66 -13.44 19.51
N ASN A 171 -3.88 -13.06 19.14
CA ASN A 171 -5.07 -13.26 19.96
C ASN A 171 -6.36 -13.14 19.13
N GLU A 172 -7.50 -13.38 19.76
CA GLU A 172 -8.81 -13.36 19.11
C GLU A 172 -9.24 -11.96 18.61
N SER A 173 -8.78 -10.87 19.25
CA SER A 173 -9.07 -9.51 18.79
C SER A 173 -8.41 -9.24 17.44
N GLU A 174 -7.12 -9.56 17.31
CA GLU A 174 -6.37 -9.41 16.05
C GLU A 174 -7.01 -10.24 14.93
N ALA A 175 -7.50 -11.44 15.25
CA ALA A 175 -8.26 -12.27 14.29
C ALA A 175 -9.51 -11.56 13.78
N ARG A 176 -10.34 -11.02 14.68
CA ARG A 176 -11.58 -10.31 14.33
C ARG A 176 -11.30 -9.06 13.50
N GLU A 177 -10.33 -8.25 13.92
CA GLU A 177 -9.93 -7.04 13.20
C GLU A 177 -9.45 -7.35 11.79
N ALA A 178 -8.64 -8.41 11.63
CA ALA A 178 -8.13 -8.80 10.33
C ALA A 178 -9.21 -9.40 9.42
N LEU A 179 -10.16 -10.17 9.96
CA LEU A 179 -11.32 -10.66 9.20
C LEU A 179 -12.24 -9.53 8.76
N GLU A 180 -12.51 -8.56 9.64
CA GLU A 180 -13.35 -7.40 9.30
C GLU A 180 -12.66 -6.50 8.28
N SER A 181 -11.35 -6.27 8.43
CA SER A 181 -10.56 -5.55 7.42
C SER A 181 -10.62 -6.24 6.06
N LEU A 182 -10.53 -7.57 6.02
CA LEU A 182 -10.62 -8.35 4.78
C LEU A 182 -12.02 -8.24 4.16
N ARG A 183 -13.09 -8.37 4.96
CA ARG A 183 -14.47 -8.18 4.52
C ARG A 183 -14.68 -6.80 3.89
N SER A 184 -14.22 -5.75 4.59
CA SER A 184 -14.36 -4.37 4.13
C SER A 184 -13.68 -4.12 2.79
N ILE A 185 -12.42 -4.57 2.64
CA ILE A 185 -11.66 -4.44 1.37
C ILE A 185 -12.39 -5.13 0.21
N ILE A 186 -12.85 -6.37 0.44
CA ILE A 186 -13.56 -7.15 -0.59
C ILE A 186 -14.87 -6.47 -0.97
N ASN A 187 -15.68 -6.08 0.01
CA ASN A 187 -16.98 -5.47 -0.23
C ASN A 187 -16.88 -4.09 -0.89
N GLU A 188 -15.86 -3.31 -0.54
CA GLU A 188 -15.58 -2.03 -1.20
C GLU A 188 -15.21 -2.23 -2.68
N ALA A 189 -14.39 -3.24 -2.99
CA ALA A 189 -14.04 -3.57 -4.37
C ALA A 189 -15.25 -4.07 -5.18
N ILE A 190 -16.08 -4.93 -4.57
CA ILE A 190 -17.34 -5.40 -5.18
C ILE A 190 -18.27 -4.23 -5.44
N ALA A 191 -18.45 -3.32 -4.47
CA ALA A 191 -19.31 -2.15 -4.62
C ALA A 191 -18.84 -1.21 -5.74
N LYS A 192 -17.53 -1.09 -5.95
CA LYS A 192 -16.95 -0.34 -7.08
C LYS A 192 -17.08 -1.06 -8.42
N GLY A 193 -17.40 -2.35 -8.43
CA GLY A 193 -17.54 -3.18 -9.63
C GLY A 193 -16.23 -3.47 -10.37
N VAL A 194 -15.09 -2.99 -9.85
CA VAL A 194 -13.78 -3.06 -10.51
C VAL A 194 -12.69 -3.39 -9.49
N ALA A 195 -11.84 -4.35 -9.83
CA ALA A 195 -10.58 -4.56 -9.12
C ALA A 195 -9.46 -3.75 -9.79
N PRO A 196 -8.54 -3.15 -9.01
CA PRO A 196 -7.39 -2.46 -9.57
C PRO A 196 -6.59 -3.35 -10.52
N ALA A 197 -6.00 -2.76 -11.56
CA ALA A 197 -5.06 -3.48 -12.41
C ALA A 197 -3.96 -4.14 -11.56
N PRO A 198 -3.46 -5.33 -11.97
CA PRO A 198 -2.34 -6.00 -11.31
C PRO A 198 -1.19 -5.02 -11.03
N ARG A 199 -0.88 -4.81 -9.75
CA ARG A 199 0.26 -4.00 -9.32
C ARG A 199 1.48 -4.89 -9.22
N GLU A 200 2.64 -4.32 -9.54
CA GLU A 200 3.91 -5.01 -9.35
C GLU A 200 4.13 -5.29 -7.86
N LYS A 201 4.64 -6.48 -7.51
CA LYS A 201 4.82 -6.90 -6.11
C LYS A 201 6.03 -6.18 -5.53
N VAL A 202 5.75 -5.05 -4.88
CA VAL A 202 6.75 -4.19 -4.25
C VAL A 202 7.07 -4.74 -2.86
N ARG A 203 8.31 -5.20 -2.66
CA ARG A 203 8.81 -5.65 -1.35
C ARG A 203 9.53 -4.51 -0.64
N VAL A 204 9.21 -4.27 0.62
CA VAL A 204 9.90 -3.28 1.46
C VAL A 204 10.84 -3.99 2.41
N GLU A 205 12.12 -3.62 2.41
CA GLU A 205 13.12 -4.14 3.34
C GLU A 205 13.25 -3.26 4.61
N PRO A 206 13.68 -3.80 5.76
CA PRO A 206 13.82 -3.02 7.00
C PRO A 206 14.76 -1.82 6.82
N MET A 207 15.82 -1.99 6.01
CA MET A 207 16.78 -0.94 5.73
C MET A 207 16.15 0.24 4.96
N GLU A 208 15.13 0.00 4.14
CA GLU A 208 14.41 1.07 3.45
C GLU A 208 13.59 1.92 4.41
N LEU A 209 12.91 1.29 5.38
CA LEU A 209 12.22 2.00 6.45
C LEU A 209 13.22 2.76 7.34
N TYR A 210 14.32 2.11 7.73
CA TYR A 210 15.34 2.70 8.60
C TYR A 210 15.93 4.00 8.04
N LYS A 211 16.18 4.08 6.72
CA LYS A 211 16.69 5.28 6.05
C LYS A 211 15.84 6.52 6.30
N TYR A 212 14.53 6.35 6.44
CA TYR A 212 13.60 7.46 6.70
C TYR A 212 13.28 7.64 8.18
N LEU A 213 13.74 6.79 9.09
CA LEU A 213 13.59 7.05 10.53
C LEU A 213 14.49 8.21 10.99
N PRO A 214 14.23 8.79 12.18
CA PRO A 214 15.11 9.80 12.77
C PRO A 214 16.55 9.33 13.05
N GLN A 215 16.78 8.01 13.14
CA GLN A 215 18.08 7.37 13.41
C GLN A 215 18.77 7.85 14.70
N THR A 216 18.02 8.42 15.64
CA THR A 216 18.55 8.90 16.93
C THR A 216 18.71 7.80 17.97
N ASN A 217 18.13 6.61 17.74
CA ASN A 217 18.07 5.49 18.68
C ASN A 217 17.58 5.90 20.09
N CYS A 218 16.66 6.88 20.16
CA CYS A 218 16.26 7.51 21.42
C CYS A 218 15.48 6.63 22.41
N GLY A 219 15.04 5.43 22.02
CA GLY A 219 14.27 4.52 22.88
C GLY A 219 12.85 4.96 23.25
N LYS A 220 12.39 6.15 22.86
CA LYS A 220 11.06 6.70 23.22
C LYS A 220 9.87 5.83 22.81
N CYS A 221 10.04 4.97 21.81
CA CYS A 221 9.02 4.03 21.33
C CYS A 221 9.07 2.66 22.01
N GLY A 222 9.99 2.45 22.96
CA GLY A 222 10.20 1.17 23.65
C GLY A 222 11.12 0.20 22.91
N GLU A 223 11.64 0.56 21.73
CA GLU A 223 12.54 -0.28 20.94
C GLU A 223 14.02 0.04 21.19
N GLN A 224 14.86 -1.00 21.12
CA GLN A 224 16.30 -0.90 21.39
C GLN A 224 17.05 0.04 20.43
N SER A 225 16.59 0.13 19.18
CA SER A 225 17.16 1.02 18.17
C SER A 225 16.10 1.39 17.12
N CYS A 226 16.36 2.44 16.34
CA CYS A 226 15.55 2.78 15.17
C CYS A 226 15.55 1.63 14.14
N TYR A 227 16.62 0.85 14.02
CA TYR A 227 16.65 -0.31 13.13
C TYR A 227 15.73 -1.44 13.64
N THR A 228 15.73 -1.70 14.95
CA THR A 228 14.78 -2.63 15.58
C THR A 228 13.34 -2.19 15.36
N PHE A 229 13.05 -0.89 15.50
CA PHE A 229 11.74 -0.33 15.16
C PHE A 229 11.37 -0.57 13.69
N ALA A 230 12.31 -0.41 12.75
CA ALA A 230 12.07 -0.66 11.33
C ALA A 230 11.74 -2.14 11.04
N ILE A 231 12.44 -3.09 11.67
CA ILE A 231 12.15 -4.53 11.56
C ILE A 231 10.73 -4.82 12.05
N LYS A 232 10.39 -4.33 13.24
CA LYS A 232 9.07 -4.53 13.85
C LYS A 232 7.95 -3.83 13.11
N LEU A 233 8.24 -2.68 12.49
CA LEU A 233 7.28 -1.97 11.66
C LEU A 233 6.96 -2.81 10.43
N MET A 234 8.00 -3.33 9.76
CA MET A 234 7.86 -4.22 8.61
C MET A 234 7.11 -5.53 8.96
N SER A 235 7.30 -6.08 10.16
CA SER A 235 6.58 -7.28 10.62
C SER A 235 5.15 -6.99 11.13
N GLY A 236 4.78 -5.72 11.28
CA GLY A 236 3.48 -5.33 11.85
C GLY A 236 3.37 -5.54 13.37
N GLU A 237 4.49 -5.74 14.07
CA GLU A 237 4.53 -5.78 15.53
C GLU A 237 4.41 -4.40 16.18
N THR A 238 4.78 -3.35 15.44
CA THR A 238 4.63 -1.95 15.86
C THR A 238 4.00 -1.13 14.75
N SER A 239 3.54 0.06 15.10
CA SER A 239 2.89 1.00 14.19
C SER A 239 3.68 2.30 14.10
N LEU A 240 3.58 2.97 12.95
CA LEU A 240 4.39 4.15 12.64
C LEU A 240 4.18 5.30 13.66
N ASP A 241 2.98 5.41 14.22
CA ASP A 241 2.58 6.43 15.20
C ASP A 241 3.32 6.32 16.54
N LYS A 242 3.89 5.15 16.88
CA LYS A 242 4.71 4.97 18.09
C LYS A 242 6.03 5.73 18.03
N CYS A 243 6.54 6.08 16.84
CA CYS A 243 7.71 6.93 16.73
C CYS A 243 7.30 8.41 16.86
N THR A 244 7.23 8.91 18.09
CA THR A 244 6.78 10.28 18.38
C THR A 244 7.65 11.36 17.73
N SER A 245 8.95 11.10 17.55
CA SER A 245 9.84 12.04 16.85
C SER A 245 9.44 12.28 15.40
N LEU A 246 8.83 11.33 14.69
CA LEU A 246 8.37 11.55 13.31
C LEU A 246 7.27 12.61 13.20
N LYS A 247 6.62 12.99 14.31
CA LYS A 247 5.61 14.06 14.34
C LYS A 247 6.23 15.46 14.37
N GLU A 248 7.53 15.58 14.57
CA GLU A 248 8.22 16.87 14.54
C GLU A 248 8.24 17.41 13.09
N PRO A 249 8.01 18.71 12.85
CA PRO A 249 7.93 19.28 11.49
C PRO A 249 9.14 18.96 10.61
N LYS A 250 10.34 18.86 11.19
CA LYS A 250 11.58 18.51 10.47
C LYS A 250 11.57 17.11 9.84
N TYR A 251 10.70 16.21 10.30
CA TYR A 251 10.54 14.85 9.77
C TYR A 251 9.24 14.65 8.99
N ALA A 252 8.49 15.71 8.66
CA ALA A 252 7.23 15.58 7.92
C ALA A 252 7.39 14.79 6.61
N THR A 253 8.48 15.05 5.87
CA THR A 253 8.86 14.32 4.65
C THR A 253 9.07 12.83 4.93
N ASN A 254 9.88 12.54 5.94
CA ASN A 254 10.22 11.19 6.35
C ASN A 254 8.95 10.40 6.73
N GLN A 255 8.03 11.06 7.46
CA GLN A 255 6.75 10.49 7.83
C GLN A 255 5.89 10.18 6.61
N GLU A 256 5.80 11.08 5.62
CA GLU A 256 5.06 10.85 4.37
C GLU A 256 5.64 9.66 3.57
N HIS A 257 6.97 9.56 3.49
CA HIS A 257 7.63 8.40 2.87
C HIS A 257 7.33 7.09 3.59
N LEU A 258 7.45 7.08 4.92
CA LEU A 258 7.19 5.89 5.73
C LEU A 258 5.73 5.45 5.66
N GLN A 259 4.78 6.39 5.61
CA GLN A 259 3.36 6.07 5.41
C GLN A 259 3.15 5.32 4.09
N VAL A 260 3.79 5.76 3.01
CA VAL A 260 3.66 5.10 1.71
C VAL A 260 4.33 3.72 1.71
N LEU A 261 5.52 3.59 2.29
CA LEU A 261 6.18 2.29 2.44
C LEU A 261 5.35 1.33 3.30
N SER A 262 4.70 1.84 4.35
CA SER A 262 3.83 1.05 5.22
C SER A 262 2.56 0.52 4.54
N ALA A 263 2.20 1.03 3.36
CA ALA A 263 1.09 0.49 2.59
C ALA A 263 1.45 -0.81 1.84
N TYR A 264 2.74 -1.20 1.79
CA TYR A 264 3.22 -2.40 1.10
C TYR A 264 3.63 -3.55 2.05
N ILE A 265 3.57 -3.33 3.37
CA ILE A 265 3.92 -4.29 4.43
C ILE A 265 2.66 -4.91 5.05
#